data_AF-A0A951LIA8-F1
#
_entry.id   AF-A0A951LIA8-F1
#
_cell.length_a   1.000
_cell.length_b   1.000
_cell.length_c   1.000
_cell.angle_alpha   90.00
_cell.angle_beta   90.00
_cell.angle_gamma   90.00
#
_symmetry.space_group_name_H-M   'P 1'
#
loop_
_entity.id
_entity.type
_entity.pdbx_description
1 polymer ?
#
loop_
_entity_poly.entity_id
_entity_poly.type
_entity_poly.pdbx_seq_one_letter_code
_entity_poly.pdbx_strand_id
1 'polypeptide(L)'
;MAISPELQGAQAETAGPMASTSVAPDQVSIATPETQLVASSVESSPAPSRPTESRVARIIKNVLMNWVAYAVTILTSFFMSPFLVGNLHDSVYGVWVLIGSLAGYLGLLDFGLTPAIVKHIAEYRAKNDQAAINRLISGGLTIFSSLGLLVFAVSFLIALRFNHLFHTPLTDRTAFIVVMIAGLNLALTFPASVFVGALRGYQRYDIDAAITSCTILLQSALIVVLILHGYGILALVGLKFIFDMGRLGFIIYYVRRINPDIRITRGHLDWQEMRRLFSYSSFFFLIMVGNQINFLTDSIVIAAFLSTALVTAYSIANRLVSYLRELVIEMTGVLMPAVSSLDAGEDKSKVQELHILSTKYTLLLSLPLAAVFFILGDVFIERWMGSRYDMTAMSGLLLKVLTVAIIAHLVATPTGSVLTGLGKHQVVARFSIMQALTNLLLSLIFIKFLKGPESRLIGVALGTAASMVIFTLFALPIYIRQYLKVPLAPYLRQSMLLPVLIQPPYIALLLLLRHLAFPSSLWMFFGEIVLSLIPYGIMVFGVGMGQRERTAFLRLLSKSGLKFSKQS
;
A
#
# COMPACT_ATOMS: atom_id res chain seq x y z
N MET A 1 38.62 -40.33 26.46
CA MET A 1 39.65 -39.67 25.62
C MET A 1 39.41 -38.17 25.71
N ALA A 2 39.87 -37.43 26.72
CA ALA A 2 41.00 -37.60 27.64
C ALA A 2 42.39 -37.39 27.01
N ILE A 3 42.98 -36.24 27.39
CA ILE A 3 44.39 -36.01 27.76
C ILE A 3 45.41 -35.77 26.62
N SER A 4 46.03 -34.58 26.67
CA SER A 4 47.29 -34.14 26.00
C SER A 4 48.51 -34.89 26.55
N PRO A 5 49.75 -34.75 26.02
CA PRO A 5 50.67 -33.72 26.57
C PRO A 5 51.82 -33.23 25.64
N GLU A 6 52.75 -32.44 26.21
CA GLU A 6 54.16 -32.20 25.81
C GLU A 6 54.50 -31.21 24.66
N LEU A 7 55.60 -30.42 24.69
CA LEU A 7 56.59 -30.03 25.74
C LEU A 7 57.37 -28.74 25.30
N GLN A 8 57.88 -27.97 26.29
CA GLN A 8 59.12 -27.11 26.31
C GLN A 8 59.37 -26.00 25.24
N GLY A 9 59.99 -24.85 25.56
CA GLY A 9 60.41 -24.29 26.87
C GLY A 9 61.35 -23.06 26.78
N ALA A 10 61.47 -22.31 27.90
CA ALA A 10 62.56 -21.37 28.31
C ALA A 10 62.99 -20.18 27.39
N GLN A 11 63.59 -19.05 27.83
CA GLN A 11 63.76 -18.29 29.10
C GLN A 11 64.17 -16.84 28.68
N ALA A 12 63.63 -15.74 29.24
CA ALA A 12 64.18 -14.93 30.36
C ALA A 12 65.65 -14.44 30.11
N GLU A 13 65.94 -13.15 29.86
CA GLU A 13 66.46 -12.11 30.81
C GLU A 13 67.40 -11.11 30.05
N THR A 14 67.84 -9.90 30.45
CA THR A 14 67.40 -8.84 31.43
C THR A 14 67.94 -7.44 31.03
N ALA A 15 67.26 -6.36 31.51
CA ALA A 15 67.73 -5.02 31.96
C ALA A 15 68.75 -4.11 31.18
N GLY A 16 68.55 -2.78 31.28
CA GLY A 16 69.44 -1.69 30.76
C GLY A 16 70.60 -1.26 31.70
N PRO A 17 71.23 -0.06 31.58
CA PRO A 17 70.51 1.24 31.67
C PRO A 17 71.09 2.51 30.94
N MET A 18 70.27 3.59 30.93
CA MET A 18 70.51 5.06 30.96
C MET A 18 71.79 5.76 30.40
N ALA A 19 71.62 6.85 29.61
CA ALA A 19 71.78 8.28 30.03
C ALA A 19 72.39 9.27 28.98
N SER A 20 71.59 10.27 28.52
CA SER A 20 71.98 11.68 28.20
C SER A 20 73.02 11.95 27.05
N THR A 21 73.14 13.10 26.35
CA THR A 21 72.64 14.50 26.43
C THR A 21 72.67 15.19 25.03
N SER A 22 71.99 16.36 24.91
CA SER A 22 72.37 17.57 24.13
C SER A 22 72.30 17.66 22.57
N VAL A 23 71.29 18.42 22.09
CA VAL A 23 71.30 19.60 21.16
C VAL A 23 72.06 19.58 19.80
N ALA A 24 71.38 20.16 18.79
CA ALA A 24 71.66 20.31 17.34
C ALA A 24 72.69 21.45 17.00
N PRO A 25 72.94 21.92 15.74
CA PRO A 25 72.13 21.83 14.51
C PRO A 25 72.86 21.61 13.15
N ASP A 26 72.11 21.90 12.07
CA ASP A 26 72.50 22.17 10.66
C ASP A 26 72.81 21.00 9.70
N GLN A 27 71.82 20.70 8.83
CA GLN A 27 72.05 20.13 7.50
C GLN A 27 71.23 20.83 6.42
N VAL A 28 71.94 21.30 5.39
CA VAL A 28 71.39 21.78 4.12
C VAL A 28 70.89 20.59 3.31
N SER A 29 69.62 20.58 2.92
CA SER A 29 69.03 19.53 2.08
C SER A 29 69.00 19.96 0.62
N ILE A 30 69.66 19.18 -0.24
CA ILE A 30 69.59 19.30 -1.70
C ILE A 30 68.38 18.51 -2.19
N ALA A 31 67.47 19.17 -2.92
CA ALA A 31 66.24 18.55 -3.41
C ALA A 31 66.49 17.66 -4.65
N THR A 32 65.87 16.47 -4.66
CA THR A 32 65.77 15.59 -5.83
C THR A 32 64.37 15.68 -6.49
N PRO A 33 64.26 15.47 -7.81
CA PRO A 33 63.04 15.79 -8.57
C PRO A 33 62.00 14.67 -8.57
N GLU A 34 61.39 14.35 -7.43
CA GLU A 34 60.20 13.46 -7.36
C GLU A 34 58.94 14.15 -6.80
N THR A 35 59.04 15.37 -6.28
CA THR A 35 57.92 16.04 -5.57
C THR A 35 56.92 16.77 -6.49
N GLN A 36 57.10 16.76 -7.82
CA GLN A 36 56.23 17.50 -8.75
C GLN A 36 55.03 16.70 -9.31
N LEU A 37 54.95 15.38 -9.10
CA LEU A 37 53.84 14.55 -9.60
C LEU A 37 52.64 14.40 -8.66
N VAL A 38 52.67 15.06 -7.49
CA VAL A 38 51.60 15.01 -6.47
C VAL A 38 50.84 16.34 -6.34
N ALA A 39 51.33 17.42 -6.96
CA ALA A 39 50.86 18.80 -6.74
C ALA A 39 49.80 19.32 -7.74
N SER A 40 48.93 18.46 -8.29
CA SER A 40 47.92 18.87 -9.29
C SER A 40 46.51 18.27 -9.10
N SER A 41 46.21 17.67 -7.94
CA SER A 41 44.94 16.95 -7.70
C SER A 41 44.05 17.54 -6.60
N VAL A 42 44.43 18.70 -6.01
CA VAL A 42 43.71 19.31 -4.87
C VAL A 42 43.27 20.74 -5.18
N GLU A 43 42.40 20.92 -6.18
CA GLU A 43 41.57 22.13 -6.28
C GLU A 43 40.25 21.89 -7.03
N SER A 44 39.32 21.20 -6.37
CA SER A 44 37.88 21.35 -6.64
C SER A 44 37.11 21.30 -5.32
N SER A 45 37.20 22.40 -4.57
CA SER A 45 36.40 22.58 -3.35
C SER A 45 34.92 22.48 -3.71
N PRO A 46 34.13 21.57 -3.08
CA PRO A 46 32.72 21.47 -3.38
C PRO A 46 32.03 22.76 -2.93
N ALA A 47 31.43 23.48 -3.90
CA ALA A 47 30.69 24.70 -3.64
C ALA A 47 29.71 24.50 -2.46
N PRO A 48 29.60 25.46 -1.52
CA PRO A 48 28.87 25.26 -0.28
C PRO A 48 27.44 24.85 -0.58
N SER A 49 27.12 23.60 -0.25
CA SER A 49 25.80 23.04 -0.49
C SER A 49 24.75 23.92 0.19
N ARG A 50 23.82 24.47 -0.60
CA ARG A 50 22.69 25.29 -0.11
C ARG A 50 22.07 24.62 1.12
N PRO A 51 21.67 25.39 2.15
CA PRO A 51 21.29 24.85 3.45
C PRO A 51 20.31 23.71 3.27
N THR A 52 20.76 22.50 3.64
CA THR A 52 19.90 21.33 3.64
C THR A 52 18.74 21.62 4.60
N GLU A 53 17.54 21.83 4.05
CA GLU A 53 16.31 21.34 4.70
C GLU A 53 16.67 19.98 5.30
N SER A 54 16.48 19.81 6.61
CA SER A 54 16.94 18.59 7.26
C SER A 54 16.36 17.39 6.52
N ARG A 55 17.15 16.34 6.29
CA ARG A 55 16.68 15.16 5.52
C ARG A 55 15.36 14.63 6.10
N VAL A 56 15.20 14.75 7.42
CA VAL A 56 13.98 14.50 8.19
C VAL A 56 12.79 15.38 7.74
N ALA A 57 12.95 16.70 7.63
CA ALA A 57 11.88 17.60 7.18
C ALA A 57 11.39 17.25 5.76
N ARG A 58 12.30 16.89 4.85
CA ARG A 58 11.94 16.44 3.49
C ARG A 58 11.19 15.10 3.49
N ILE A 59 11.62 14.14 4.33
CA ILE A 59 10.93 12.86 4.51
C ILE A 59 9.52 13.09 5.06
N ILE A 60 9.37 13.90 6.12
CA ILE A 60 8.07 14.24 6.71
C ILE A 60 7.16 14.89 5.66
N LYS A 61 7.66 15.87 4.90
CA LYS A 61 6.93 16.51 3.81
C LYS A 61 6.45 15.48 2.77
N ASN A 62 7.32 14.57 2.32
CA ASN A 62 6.94 13.54 1.34
C ASN A 62 5.88 12.58 1.89
N VAL A 63 5.97 12.16 3.15
CA VAL A 63 4.94 11.31 3.79
C VAL A 63 3.60 12.06 3.88
N LEU A 64 3.61 13.31 4.35
CA LEU A 64 2.40 14.14 4.44
C LEU A 64 1.76 14.39 3.06
N MET A 65 2.55 14.65 2.01
CA MET A 65 2.03 14.83 0.64
C MET A 65 1.40 13.55 0.09
N ASN A 66 1.99 12.37 0.36
CA ASN A 66 1.37 11.09 -0.01
C ASN A 66 0.06 10.89 0.73
N TRP A 67 0.01 11.16 2.05
CA TRP A 67 -1.21 11.05 2.86
C TRP A 67 -2.32 12.00 2.38
N VAL A 68 -1.98 13.22 1.98
CA VAL A 68 -2.92 14.16 1.34
C VAL A 68 -3.42 13.61 0.00
N ALA A 69 -2.56 13.05 -0.85
CA ALA A 69 -2.97 12.47 -2.13
C ALA A 69 -3.88 11.24 -1.96
N TYR A 70 -3.62 10.39 -0.95
CA TYR A 70 -4.51 9.30 -0.58
C TYR A 70 -5.86 9.81 -0.06
N ALA A 71 -5.87 10.82 0.82
CA ALA A 71 -7.11 11.42 1.31
C ALA A 71 -7.94 12.01 0.16
N VAL A 72 -7.32 12.73 -0.79
CA VAL A 72 -7.97 13.21 -2.02
C VAL A 72 -8.56 12.05 -2.82
N THR A 73 -7.81 10.95 -2.99
CA THR A 73 -8.26 9.77 -3.75
C THR A 73 -9.46 9.08 -3.10
N ILE A 74 -9.42 8.87 -1.77
CA ILE A 74 -10.50 8.25 -0.98
C ILE A 74 -11.74 9.15 -0.99
N LEU A 75 -11.60 10.43 -0.65
CA LEU A 75 -12.73 11.38 -0.61
C LEU A 75 -13.37 11.53 -1.99
N THR A 76 -12.58 11.68 -3.06
CA THR A 76 -13.11 11.77 -4.42
C THR A 76 -13.83 10.48 -4.79
N SER A 77 -13.25 9.31 -4.52
CA SER A 77 -13.91 8.02 -4.77
C SER A 77 -15.20 7.85 -3.96
N PHE A 78 -15.23 8.34 -2.73
CA PHE A 78 -16.37 8.28 -1.82
C PHE A 78 -17.55 9.12 -2.29
N PHE A 79 -17.32 10.35 -2.75
CA PHE A 79 -18.38 11.21 -3.30
C PHE A 79 -18.76 10.83 -4.75
N MET A 80 -17.82 10.33 -5.55
CA MET A 80 -18.11 9.90 -6.91
C MET A 80 -18.89 8.59 -6.99
N SER A 81 -18.75 7.65 -6.05
CA SER A 81 -19.50 6.39 -6.08
C SER A 81 -21.03 6.54 -6.11
N PRO A 82 -21.69 7.30 -5.20
CA PRO A 82 -23.14 7.49 -5.25
C PRO A 82 -23.58 8.33 -6.46
N PHE A 83 -22.78 9.33 -6.87
CA PHE A 83 -23.06 10.11 -8.09
C PHE A 83 -23.03 9.22 -9.34
N LEU A 84 -22.03 8.35 -9.48
CA LEU A 84 -21.89 7.47 -10.62
C LEU A 84 -23.00 6.41 -10.64
N VAL A 85 -23.30 5.75 -9.53
CA VAL A 85 -24.39 4.75 -9.47
C VAL A 85 -25.76 5.41 -9.70
N GLY A 86 -26.02 6.58 -9.11
CA GLY A 86 -27.31 7.26 -9.25
C GLY A 86 -27.62 7.82 -10.65
N ASN A 87 -26.61 7.96 -11.52
CA ASN A 87 -26.76 8.47 -12.89
C ASN A 87 -26.40 7.42 -13.97
N LEU A 88 -25.53 6.45 -13.67
CA LEU A 88 -25.26 5.28 -14.50
C LEU A 88 -25.98 4.10 -13.87
N HIS A 89 -27.13 3.75 -14.45
CA HIS A 89 -27.96 2.60 -14.07
C HIS A 89 -27.11 1.39 -13.66
N ASP A 90 -27.46 0.74 -12.54
CA ASP A 90 -26.58 -0.16 -11.75
C ASP A 90 -25.74 -1.14 -12.58
N SER A 91 -26.29 -1.72 -13.63
CA SER A 91 -25.58 -2.66 -14.52
C SER A 91 -24.39 -2.03 -15.26
N VAL A 92 -24.46 -0.75 -15.63
CA VAL A 92 -23.38 -0.01 -16.32
C VAL A 92 -22.25 0.37 -15.36
N TYR A 93 -22.57 0.77 -14.11
CA TYR A 93 -21.54 0.96 -13.09
C TYR A 93 -20.82 -0.36 -12.77
N GLY A 94 -21.54 -1.48 -12.76
CA GLY A 94 -20.96 -2.81 -12.60
C GLY A 94 -19.95 -3.17 -13.71
N VAL A 95 -20.23 -2.77 -14.96
CA VAL A 95 -19.26 -2.88 -16.07
C VAL A 95 -18.02 -2.01 -15.84
N TRP A 96 -18.18 -0.77 -15.36
CA TRP A 96 -17.05 0.10 -15.03
C TRP A 96 -16.14 -0.51 -13.95
N VAL A 97 -16.72 -1.08 -12.89
CA VAL A 97 -15.96 -1.80 -11.86
C VAL A 97 -15.25 -3.03 -12.43
N LEU A 98 -15.94 -3.84 -13.25
CA LEU A 98 -15.37 -5.02 -13.90
C LEU A 98 -14.15 -4.67 -14.78
N ILE A 99 -14.23 -3.59 -15.57
CA ILE A 99 -13.12 -3.10 -16.38
C ILE A 99 -11.95 -2.67 -15.48
N GLY A 100 -12.23 -2.00 -14.36
CA GLY A 100 -11.24 -1.66 -13.34
C GLY A 100 -10.53 -2.90 -12.78
N SER A 101 -11.27 -3.95 -12.43
CA SER A 101 -10.70 -5.22 -11.96
C SER A 101 -9.83 -5.90 -13.03
N LEU A 102 -10.31 -6.01 -14.27
CA LEU A 102 -9.56 -6.58 -15.40
C LEU A 102 -8.27 -5.79 -15.67
N ALA A 103 -8.34 -4.45 -15.69
CA ALA A 103 -7.16 -3.59 -15.83
C ALA A 103 -6.19 -3.79 -14.66
N GLY A 104 -6.68 -4.03 -13.44
CA GLY A 104 -5.85 -4.40 -12.29
C GLY A 104 -5.06 -5.70 -12.51
N TYR A 105 -5.69 -6.75 -13.05
CA TYR A 105 -4.98 -8.01 -13.35
C TYR A 105 -3.93 -7.83 -14.45
N LEU A 106 -4.26 -7.11 -15.51
CA LEU A 106 -3.30 -6.79 -16.57
C LEU A 106 -2.16 -5.91 -16.03
N GLY A 107 -2.43 -5.04 -15.05
CA GLY A 107 -1.44 -4.24 -14.34
C GLY A 107 -0.42 -5.05 -13.51
N LEU A 108 -0.74 -6.29 -13.10
CA LEU A 108 0.23 -7.17 -12.44
C LEU A 108 1.42 -7.53 -13.34
N LEU A 109 1.29 -7.40 -14.66
CA LEU A 109 2.37 -7.67 -15.62
C LEU A 109 3.55 -6.70 -15.50
N ASP A 110 3.51 -5.67 -14.62
CA ASP A 110 4.69 -4.90 -14.20
C ASP A 110 5.75 -5.80 -13.51
N PHE A 111 5.34 -6.93 -12.91
CA PHE A 111 6.20 -7.85 -12.14
C PHE A 111 6.95 -7.20 -10.96
N GLY A 112 6.57 -5.98 -10.55
CA GLY A 112 7.26 -5.22 -9.51
C GLY A 112 8.55 -4.55 -9.99
N LEU A 113 8.73 -4.38 -11.30
CA LEU A 113 9.88 -3.70 -11.89
C LEU A 113 9.92 -2.20 -11.52
N THR A 114 8.76 -1.56 -11.34
CA THR A 114 8.70 -0.12 -10.98
C THR A 114 9.42 0.20 -9.65
N PRO A 115 9.15 -0.47 -8.51
CA PRO A 115 9.96 -0.33 -7.28
C PRO A 115 11.46 -0.60 -7.47
N ALA A 116 11.83 -1.56 -8.32
CA ALA A 116 13.23 -1.87 -8.58
C ALA A 116 13.95 -0.71 -9.33
N ILE A 117 13.27 -0.07 -10.28
CA ILE A 117 13.75 1.15 -10.94
C ILE A 117 13.97 2.28 -9.93
N VAL A 118 13.02 2.51 -9.00
CA VAL A 118 13.16 3.53 -7.94
C VAL A 118 14.44 3.31 -7.12
N LYS A 119 14.67 2.06 -6.68
CA LYS A 119 15.85 1.67 -5.92
C LYS A 119 17.15 1.92 -6.69
N HIS A 120 17.26 1.39 -7.91
CA HIS A 120 18.52 1.46 -8.66
C HIS A 120 18.81 2.86 -9.21
N ILE A 121 17.81 3.68 -9.53
CA ILE A 121 18.04 5.10 -9.85
C ILE A 121 18.58 5.85 -8.63
N ALA A 122 18.07 5.58 -7.42
CA ALA A 122 18.63 6.17 -6.20
C ALA A 122 20.07 5.71 -5.92
N GLU A 123 20.40 4.43 -6.16
CA GLU A 123 21.76 3.88 -6.01
C GLU A 123 22.74 4.46 -7.05
N TYR A 124 22.39 4.46 -8.35
CA TYR A 124 23.24 5.01 -9.40
C TYR A 124 23.41 6.52 -9.28
N ARG A 125 22.37 7.24 -8.84
CA ARG A 125 22.48 8.66 -8.50
C ARG A 125 23.42 8.92 -7.33
N ALA A 126 23.42 8.08 -6.29
CA ALA A 126 24.37 8.20 -5.18
C ALA A 126 25.83 7.97 -5.61
N LYS A 127 26.04 7.25 -6.71
CA LYS A 127 27.35 7.01 -7.35
C LYS A 127 27.69 8.02 -8.48
N ASN A 128 26.78 8.96 -8.79
CA ASN A 128 26.84 9.84 -9.96
C ASN A 128 26.98 9.12 -11.32
N ASP A 129 26.53 7.87 -11.44
CA ASP A 129 26.60 7.08 -12.68
C ASP A 129 25.40 7.37 -13.59
N GLN A 130 25.49 8.45 -14.36
CA GLN A 130 24.47 8.84 -15.34
C GLN A 130 24.34 7.82 -16.49
N ALA A 131 25.40 7.09 -16.82
CA ALA A 131 25.39 6.09 -17.89
C ALA A 131 24.59 4.84 -17.47
N ALA A 132 24.67 4.41 -16.21
CA ALA A 132 23.80 3.38 -15.66
C ALA A 132 22.33 3.83 -15.59
N ILE A 133 22.05 5.09 -15.21
CA ILE A 133 20.68 5.63 -15.23
C ILE A 133 20.08 5.59 -16.64
N ASN A 134 20.85 6.02 -17.66
CA ASN A 134 20.40 5.98 -19.06
C ASN A 134 20.17 4.55 -19.56
N ARG A 135 21.07 3.61 -19.25
CA ARG A 135 20.90 2.18 -19.57
C ARG A 135 19.66 1.58 -18.90
N LEU A 136 19.44 1.86 -17.62
CA LEU A 136 18.29 1.38 -16.85
C LEU A 136 16.96 1.92 -17.38
N ILE A 137 16.90 3.22 -17.74
CA ILE A 137 15.71 3.83 -18.34
C ILE A 137 15.45 3.24 -19.74
N SER A 138 16.47 3.06 -20.58
CA SER A 138 16.31 2.46 -21.92
C SER A 138 15.89 0.97 -21.87
N GLY A 139 16.53 0.19 -21.00
CA GLY A 139 16.18 -1.22 -20.79
C GLY A 139 14.77 -1.36 -20.23
N GLY A 140 14.44 -0.59 -19.18
CA GLY A 140 13.10 -0.47 -18.64
C GLY A 140 12.07 -0.15 -19.73
N LEU A 141 12.31 0.89 -20.53
CA LEU A 141 11.38 1.30 -21.58
C LEU A 141 11.12 0.19 -22.60
N THR A 142 12.14 -0.59 -22.94
CA THR A 142 12.02 -1.73 -23.88
C THR A 142 11.18 -2.86 -23.28
N ILE A 143 11.44 -3.23 -22.02
CA ILE A 143 10.67 -4.25 -21.28
C ILE A 143 9.21 -3.82 -21.14
N PHE A 144 8.98 -2.62 -20.60
CA PHE A 144 7.64 -2.09 -20.36
C PHE A 144 6.85 -1.86 -21.66
N SER A 145 7.49 -1.48 -22.77
CA SER A 145 6.81 -1.41 -24.07
C SER A 145 6.41 -2.79 -24.60
N SER A 146 7.24 -3.81 -24.37
CA SER A 146 6.94 -5.19 -24.76
C SER A 146 5.77 -5.75 -23.94
N LEU A 147 5.72 -5.44 -22.64
CA LEU A 147 4.60 -5.75 -21.75
C LEU A 147 3.34 -4.96 -22.11
N GLY A 148 3.46 -3.68 -22.49
CA GLY A 148 2.35 -2.87 -22.98
C GLY A 148 1.71 -3.45 -24.25
N LEU A 149 2.52 -3.94 -25.20
CA LEU A 149 2.02 -4.66 -26.38
C LEU A 149 1.28 -5.96 -26.00
N LEU A 150 1.81 -6.72 -25.05
CA LEU A 150 1.14 -7.92 -24.53
C LEU A 150 -0.19 -7.58 -23.87
N VAL A 151 -0.23 -6.54 -23.02
CA VAL A 151 -1.45 -6.02 -22.38
C VAL A 151 -2.49 -5.60 -23.42
N PHE A 152 -2.07 -4.90 -24.48
CA PHE A 152 -2.96 -4.49 -25.57
C PHE A 152 -3.52 -5.69 -26.33
N ALA A 153 -2.69 -6.68 -26.66
CA ALA A 153 -3.10 -7.90 -27.34
C ALA A 153 -4.10 -8.72 -26.50
N VAL A 154 -3.85 -8.91 -25.20
CA VAL A 154 -4.79 -9.59 -24.30
C VAL A 154 -6.09 -8.80 -24.14
N SER A 155 -6.01 -7.46 -24.05
CA SER A 155 -7.20 -6.61 -23.99
C SER A 155 -8.06 -6.72 -25.25
N PHE A 156 -7.43 -6.83 -26.43
CA PHE A 156 -8.12 -7.05 -27.71
C PHE A 156 -8.84 -8.40 -27.74
N LEU A 157 -8.18 -9.48 -27.28
CA LEU A 157 -8.83 -10.80 -27.17
C LEU A 157 -10.02 -10.79 -26.20
N ILE A 158 -9.91 -10.09 -25.07
CA ILE A 158 -11.02 -9.90 -24.12
C ILE A 158 -12.15 -9.08 -24.77
N ALA A 159 -11.82 -7.97 -25.47
CA ALA A 159 -12.80 -7.11 -26.12
C ALA A 159 -13.68 -7.87 -27.14
N LEU A 160 -13.09 -8.78 -27.92
CA LEU A 160 -13.81 -9.63 -28.88
C LEU A 160 -14.85 -10.58 -28.25
N ARG A 161 -14.73 -10.89 -26.96
CA ARG A 161 -15.61 -11.84 -26.25
C ARG A 161 -16.28 -11.27 -25.01
N PHE A 162 -16.11 -9.98 -24.72
CA PHE A 162 -16.49 -9.36 -23.45
C PHE A 162 -17.96 -9.58 -23.06
N ASN A 163 -18.89 -9.33 -23.98
CA ASN A 163 -20.32 -9.53 -23.73
C ASN A 163 -20.70 -11.01 -23.58
N HIS A 164 -20.04 -11.92 -24.30
CA HIS A 164 -20.23 -13.36 -24.13
C HIS A 164 -19.67 -13.88 -22.79
N LEU A 165 -18.62 -13.25 -22.26
CA LEU A 165 -18.00 -13.65 -20.99
C LEU A 165 -18.77 -13.11 -19.76
N PHE A 166 -19.39 -11.93 -19.88
CA PHE A 166 -19.90 -11.17 -18.73
C PHE A 166 -21.36 -10.70 -18.83
N HIS A 167 -22.07 -11.04 -19.92
CA HIS A 167 -23.50 -10.76 -20.12
C HIS A 167 -23.89 -9.30 -19.80
N THR A 168 -23.14 -8.35 -20.40
CA THR A 168 -23.26 -6.93 -20.04
C THR A 168 -24.41 -6.22 -20.76
N PRO A 169 -24.98 -5.13 -20.21
CA PRO A 169 -26.06 -4.38 -20.86
C PRO A 169 -25.60 -3.54 -22.07
N LEU A 170 -24.30 -3.51 -22.37
CA LEU A 170 -23.75 -2.71 -23.46
C LEU A 170 -23.93 -3.44 -24.80
N THR A 171 -24.15 -2.69 -25.88
CA THR A 171 -24.05 -3.27 -27.24
C THR A 171 -22.63 -3.77 -27.50
N ASP A 172 -22.45 -4.84 -28.29
CA ASP A 172 -21.13 -5.44 -28.56
C ASP A 172 -20.09 -4.42 -29.04
N ARG A 173 -20.52 -3.49 -29.89
CA ARG A 173 -19.69 -2.37 -30.36
C ARG A 173 -19.25 -1.45 -29.22
N THR A 174 -20.15 -1.13 -28.29
CA THR A 174 -19.84 -0.28 -27.13
C THR A 174 -18.91 -1.00 -26.17
N ALA A 175 -19.21 -2.25 -25.83
CA ALA A 175 -18.36 -3.12 -25.03
C ALA A 175 -16.94 -3.23 -25.59
N PHE A 176 -16.82 -3.51 -26.90
CA PHE A 176 -15.53 -3.58 -27.58
C PHE A 176 -14.75 -2.26 -27.48
N ILE A 177 -15.36 -1.12 -27.83
CA ILE A 177 -14.69 0.19 -27.77
C ILE A 177 -14.26 0.53 -26.34
N VAL A 178 -15.12 0.29 -25.36
CA VAL A 178 -14.86 0.53 -23.93
C VAL A 178 -13.67 -0.29 -23.43
N VAL A 179 -13.62 -1.59 -23.73
CA VAL A 179 -12.48 -2.45 -23.34
C VAL A 179 -11.22 -2.08 -24.11
N MET A 180 -11.31 -1.72 -25.39
CA MET A 180 -10.16 -1.31 -26.20
C MET A 180 -9.53 0.00 -25.73
N ILE A 181 -10.31 1.01 -25.34
CA ILE A 181 -9.75 2.25 -24.80
C ILE A 181 -9.12 2.00 -23.42
N ALA A 182 -9.73 1.17 -22.57
CA ALA A 182 -9.15 0.78 -21.28
C ALA A 182 -7.85 -0.04 -21.45
N GLY A 183 -7.80 -0.96 -22.41
CA GLY A 183 -6.61 -1.73 -22.77
C GLY A 183 -5.49 -0.86 -23.33
N LEU A 184 -5.82 0.10 -24.20
CA LEU A 184 -4.85 1.07 -24.74
C LEU A 184 -4.33 2.02 -23.65
N ASN A 185 -5.21 2.51 -22.78
CA ASN A 185 -4.86 3.32 -21.61
C ASN A 185 -3.80 2.62 -20.75
N LEU A 186 -4.04 1.35 -20.42
CA LEU A 186 -3.10 0.55 -19.64
C LEU A 186 -1.81 0.26 -20.41
N ALA A 187 -1.90 -0.16 -21.68
CA ALA A 187 -0.75 -0.46 -22.53
C ALA A 187 0.22 0.72 -22.67
N LEU A 188 -0.28 1.96 -22.78
CA LEU A 188 0.53 3.18 -22.81
C LEU A 188 1.04 3.61 -21.42
N THR A 189 0.36 3.19 -20.35
CA THR A 189 0.80 3.40 -18.96
C THR A 189 1.96 2.48 -18.57
N PHE A 190 2.15 1.33 -19.23
CA PHE A 190 3.31 0.48 -18.97
C PHE A 190 4.65 1.19 -19.27
N PRO A 191 4.93 1.72 -20.48
CA PRO A 191 6.11 2.56 -20.73
C PRO A 191 6.25 3.75 -19.79
N ALA A 192 5.12 4.34 -19.35
CA ALA A 192 5.10 5.44 -18.38
C ALA A 192 5.71 5.07 -17.03
N SER A 193 5.53 3.83 -16.57
CA SER A 193 6.02 3.35 -15.27
C SER A 193 7.52 3.57 -15.05
N VAL A 194 8.33 3.53 -16.12
CA VAL A 194 9.76 3.84 -16.08
C VAL A 194 10.02 5.28 -15.64
N PHE A 195 9.24 6.24 -16.17
CA PHE A 195 9.35 7.65 -15.82
C PHE A 195 8.77 7.95 -14.43
N VAL A 196 7.70 7.26 -14.02
CA VAL A 196 7.21 7.29 -12.62
C VAL A 196 8.29 6.79 -11.66
N GLY A 197 8.92 5.67 -11.99
CA GLY A 197 10.04 5.09 -11.25
C GLY A 197 11.25 6.03 -11.17
N ALA A 198 11.59 6.72 -12.27
CA ALA A 198 12.63 7.74 -12.29
C ALA A 198 12.29 8.93 -11.38
N LEU A 199 11.09 9.51 -11.50
CA LEU A 199 10.65 10.64 -10.68
C LEU A 199 10.72 10.33 -9.17
N ARG A 200 10.25 9.14 -8.78
CA ARG A 200 10.34 8.62 -7.40
C ARG A 200 11.78 8.29 -6.98
N GLY A 201 12.63 7.78 -7.88
CA GLY A 201 14.07 7.56 -7.66
C GLY A 201 14.85 8.85 -7.40
N TYR A 202 14.44 9.97 -8.01
CA TYR A 202 14.92 11.33 -7.67
C TYR A 202 14.30 11.88 -6.37
N GLN A 203 13.58 11.06 -5.59
CA GLN A 203 12.89 11.41 -4.34
C GLN A 203 11.77 12.46 -4.50
N ARG A 204 11.26 12.67 -5.73
CA ARG A 204 10.19 13.64 -6.03
C ARG A 204 8.79 13.06 -5.93
N TYR A 205 8.52 12.40 -4.81
CA TYR A 205 7.19 11.93 -4.43
C TYR A 205 6.18 13.08 -4.34
N ASP A 206 6.63 14.27 -3.94
CA ASP A 206 5.84 15.50 -3.92
C ASP A 206 5.25 15.86 -5.29
N ILE A 207 6.01 15.70 -6.37
CA ILE A 207 5.54 15.99 -7.74
C ILE A 207 4.52 14.93 -8.20
N ASP A 208 4.81 13.63 -7.99
CA ASP A 208 3.90 12.56 -8.39
C ASP A 208 2.57 12.61 -7.63
N ALA A 209 2.62 12.90 -6.33
CA ALA A 209 1.44 13.13 -5.49
C ALA A 209 0.61 14.33 -5.96
N ALA A 210 1.26 15.46 -6.27
CA ALA A 210 0.59 16.67 -6.75
C ALA A 210 -0.06 16.47 -8.12
N ILE A 211 0.67 15.92 -9.10
CA ILE A 211 0.13 15.62 -10.44
C ILE A 211 -1.05 14.67 -10.32
N THR A 212 -0.93 13.61 -9.53
CA THR A 212 -1.99 12.60 -9.35
C THR A 212 -3.24 13.20 -8.70
N SER A 213 -3.08 14.02 -7.65
CA SER A 213 -4.20 14.69 -6.98
C SER A 213 -4.91 15.69 -7.91
N CYS A 214 -4.17 16.51 -8.66
CA CYS A 214 -4.74 17.42 -9.65
C CYS A 214 -5.47 16.67 -10.78
N THR A 215 -4.89 15.56 -11.26
CA THR A 215 -5.50 14.69 -12.29
C THR A 215 -6.84 14.16 -11.81
N ILE A 216 -6.89 13.57 -10.60
CA ILE A 216 -8.11 13.00 -10.02
C ILE A 216 -9.20 14.07 -9.84
N LEU A 217 -8.86 15.22 -9.26
CA LEU A 217 -9.84 16.28 -9.00
C LEU A 217 -10.43 16.87 -10.30
N LEU A 218 -9.58 17.19 -11.28
CA LEU A 218 -10.02 17.73 -12.57
C LEU A 218 -10.80 16.70 -13.38
N GLN A 219 -10.36 15.43 -13.38
CA GLN A 219 -11.06 14.34 -14.03
C GLN A 219 -12.45 14.14 -13.41
N SER A 220 -12.56 14.06 -12.08
CA SER A 220 -13.85 13.86 -11.41
C SER A 220 -14.80 15.05 -11.60
N ALA A 221 -14.31 16.28 -11.56
CA ALA A 221 -15.12 17.45 -11.89
C ALA A 221 -15.68 17.39 -13.32
N LEU A 222 -14.87 17.03 -14.31
CA LEU A 222 -15.33 16.94 -15.70
C LEU A 222 -16.19 15.70 -15.98
N ILE A 223 -15.99 14.60 -15.24
CA ILE A 223 -16.93 13.46 -15.22
C ILE A 223 -18.31 13.92 -14.76
N VAL A 224 -18.40 14.67 -13.66
CA VAL A 224 -19.70 15.18 -13.16
C VAL A 224 -20.40 16.01 -14.23
N VAL A 225 -19.69 16.94 -14.89
CA VAL A 225 -20.24 17.74 -15.98
C VAL A 225 -20.75 16.86 -17.13
N LEU A 226 -19.96 15.90 -17.62
CA LEU A 226 -20.37 15.06 -18.75
C LEU A 226 -21.56 14.14 -18.41
N ILE A 227 -21.56 13.50 -17.24
CA ILE A 227 -22.68 12.64 -16.84
C ILE A 227 -23.99 13.45 -16.70
N LEU A 228 -23.93 14.69 -16.17
CA LEU A 228 -25.10 15.58 -16.09
C LEU A 228 -25.63 16.03 -17.47
N HIS A 229 -24.79 16.02 -18.50
CA HIS A 229 -25.21 16.27 -19.89
C HIS A 229 -25.68 14.99 -20.62
N GLY A 230 -25.87 13.88 -19.89
CA GLY A 230 -26.39 12.61 -20.45
C GLY A 230 -25.35 11.74 -21.16
N TYR A 231 -24.05 12.04 -21.04
CA TYR A 231 -23.01 11.15 -21.56
C TYR A 231 -22.89 9.87 -20.71
N GLY A 232 -22.62 8.73 -21.35
CA GLY A 232 -22.48 7.42 -20.68
C GLY A 232 -21.04 6.95 -20.47
N ILE A 233 -20.87 5.64 -20.25
CA ILE A 233 -19.58 4.99 -19.94
C ILE A 233 -18.44 5.28 -20.94
N LEU A 234 -18.75 5.52 -22.23
CA LEU A 234 -17.75 5.90 -23.23
C LEU A 234 -17.04 7.21 -22.86
N ALA A 235 -17.77 8.19 -22.31
CA ALA A 235 -17.17 9.44 -21.85
C ALA A 235 -16.27 9.24 -20.62
N LEU A 236 -16.64 8.35 -19.69
CA LEU A 236 -15.80 8.02 -18.53
C LEU A 236 -14.44 7.46 -18.95
N VAL A 237 -14.45 6.46 -19.84
CA VAL A 237 -13.23 5.77 -20.28
C VAL A 237 -12.39 6.66 -21.20
N GLY A 238 -13.02 7.39 -22.12
CA GLY A 238 -12.33 8.38 -22.96
C GLY A 238 -11.70 9.51 -22.16
N LEU A 239 -12.42 10.03 -21.16
CA LEU A 239 -11.90 11.08 -20.28
C LEU A 239 -10.76 10.58 -19.39
N LYS A 240 -10.87 9.36 -18.85
CA LYS A 240 -9.77 8.70 -18.13
C LYS A 240 -8.53 8.57 -19.02
N PHE A 241 -8.70 8.11 -20.26
CA PHE A 241 -7.60 8.01 -21.22
C PHE A 241 -6.91 9.36 -21.43
N ILE A 242 -7.66 10.44 -21.70
CA ILE A 242 -7.11 11.79 -21.90
C ILE A 242 -6.32 12.27 -20.68
N PHE A 243 -6.89 12.15 -19.47
CA PHE A 243 -6.24 12.60 -18.24
C PHE A 243 -4.97 11.79 -17.90
N ASP A 244 -4.99 10.47 -18.09
CA ASP A 244 -3.80 9.63 -17.86
C ASP A 244 -2.68 9.93 -18.88
N MET A 245 -3.02 10.20 -20.15
CA MET A 245 -2.04 10.61 -21.16
C MET A 245 -1.47 12.02 -20.87
N GLY A 246 -2.30 12.93 -20.35
CA GLY A 246 -1.85 14.23 -19.84
C GLY A 246 -0.88 14.08 -18.67
N ARG A 247 -1.24 13.26 -17.66
CA ARG A 247 -0.38 12.91 -16.51
C ARG A 247 0.96 12.32 -16.97
N LEU A 248 0.95 11.41 -17.95
CA LEU A 248 2.15 10.84 -18.56
C LEU A 248 3.05 11.93 -19.17
N GLY A 249 2.47 12.83 -19.98
CA GLY A 249 3.20 13.97 -20.56
C GLY A 249 3.87 14.85 -19.50
N PHE A 250 3.16 15.21 -18.44
CA PHE A 250 3.72 15.97 -17.32
C PHE A 250 4.85 15.23 -16.59
N ILE A 251 4.71 13.92 -16.35
CA ILE A 251 5.75 13.13 -15.68
C ILE A 251 7.03 13.07 -16.53
N ILE A 252 6.92 12.81 -17.84
CA ILE A 252 8.08 12.83 -18.76
C ILE A 252 8.75 14.21 -18.77
N TYR A 253 7.95 15.28 -18.85
CA TYR A 253 8.45 16.66 -18.79
C TYR A 253 9.23 16.94 -17.50
N TYR A 254 8.67 16.61 -16.33
CA TYR A 254 9.34 16.81 -15.05
C TYR A 254 10.60 15.97 -14.88
N VAL A 255 10.60 14.70 -15.34
CA VAL A 255 11.80 13.84 -15.30
C VAL A 255 12.94 14.45 -16.12
N ARG A 256 12.68 14.90 -17.36
CA ARG A 256 13.68 15.61 -18.20
C ARG A 256 14.12 16.94 -17.60
N ARG A 257 13.25 17.66 -16.89
CA ARG A 257 13.60 18.91 -16.19
C ARG A 257 14.49 18.67 -14.97
N ILE A 258 14.29 17.56 -14.25
CA ILE A 258 15.11 17.17 -13.09
C ILE A 258 16.48 16.68 -13.53
N ASN A 259 16.56 15.96 -14.64
CA ASN A 259 17.82 15.51 -15.22
C ASN A 259 17.79 15.60 -16.76
N PRO A 260 18.36 16.68 -17.33
CA PRO A 260 18.47 16.86 -18.78
C PRO A 260 19.34 15.80 -19.49
N ASP A 261 20.25 15.14 -18.77
CA ASP A 261 21.15 14.12 -19.32
C ASP A 261 20.50 12.74 -19.44
N ILE A 262 19.18 12.63 -19.20
CA ILE A 262 18.40 11.43 -19.48
C ILE A 262 18.28 11.24 -20.99
N ARG A 263 19.05 10.29 -21.53
CA ARG A 263 19.07 9.93 -22.95
C ARG A 263 18.59 8.50 -23.13
N ILE A 264 17.62 8.30 -24.01
CA ILE A 264 17.17 6.97 -24.42
C ILE A 264 18.20 6.44 -25.42
N THR A 265 19.20 5.72 -24.91
CA THR A 265 20.23 5.07 -25.73
C THR A 265 19.75 3.72 -26.25
N ARG A 266 20.02 3.40 -27.52
CA ARG A 266 19.97 2.03 -28.04
C ARG A 266 21.16 1.25 -27.48
N GLY A 267 21.04 0.78 -26.24
CA GLY A 267 22.03 -0.05 -25.56
C GLY A 267 21.45 -1.42 -25.27
N HIS A 268 22.30 -2.46 -25.30
CA HIS A 268 21.87 -3.82 -24.96
C HIS A 268 21.26 -3.86 -23.56
N LEU A 269 20.11 -4.52 -23.44
CA LEU A 269 19.58 -4.93 -22.15
C LEU A 269 20.59 -5.87 -21.50
N ASP A 270 21.20 -5.44 -20.40
CA ASP A 270 22.02 -6.33 -19.60
C ASP A 270 21.08 -7.35 -18.92
N TRP A 271 20.99 -8.53 -19.52
CA TRP A 271 20.17 -9.63 -19.02
C TRP A 271 20.61 -10.08 -17.61
N GLN A 272 21.86 -9.82 -17.21
CA GLN A 272 22.36 -10.11 -15.88
C GLN A 272 21.86 -9.08 -14.85
N GLU A 273 21.78 -7.79 -15.21
CA GLU A 273 21.06 -6.79 -14.41
C GLU A 273 19.57 -7.14 -14.31
N MET A 274 18.90 -7.42 -15.45
CA MET A 274 17.48 -7.82 -15.45
C MET A 274 17.20 -9.03 -14.57
N ARG A 275 18.02 -10.08 -14.67
CA ARG A 275 17.86 -11.30 -13.86
C ARG A 275 18.02 -11.01 -12.36
N ARG A 276 18.86 -10.05 -11.97
CA ARG A 276 18.95 -9.56 -10.58
C ARG A 276 17.66 -8.84 -10.15
N LEU A 277 17.08 -7.97 -11.02
CA LEU A 277 15.79 -7.31 -10.76
C LEU A 277 14.66 -8.33 -10.53
N PHE A 278 14.52 -9.31 -11.44
CA PHE A 278 13.49 -10.34 -11.36
C PHE A 278 13.65 -11.26 -10.15
N SER A 279 14.88 -11.69 -9.83
CA SER A 279 15.13 -12.57 -8.68
C SER A 279 14.67 -11.94 -7.37
N TYR A 280 15.00 -10.66 -7.14
CA TYR A 280 14.58 -9.91 -5.95
C TYR A 280 13.06 -9.65 -5.90
N SER A 281 12.45 -9.34 -7.04
CA SER A 281 11.04 -8.93 -7.13
C SER A 281 10.06 -10.11 -7.11
N SER A 282 10.51 -11.33 -7.45
CA SER A 282 9.69 -12.53 -7.62
C SER A 282 8.73 -12.84 -6.47
N PHE A 283 9.17 -12.78 -5.22
CA PHE A 283 8.31 -13.04 -4.06
C PHE A 283 7.35 -11.88 -3.74
N PHE A 284 7.76 -10.63 -3.98
CA PHE A 284 6.86 -9.48 -3.86
C PHE A 284 5.76 -9.54 -4.93
N PHE A 285 6.10 -9.95 -6.16
CA PHE A 285 5.13 -10.25 -7.20
C PHE A 285 4.14 -11.34 -6.77
N LEU A 286 4.59 -12.44 -6.15
CA LEU A 286 3.68 -13.47 -5.60
C LEU A 286 2.76 -12.92 -4.50
N ILE A 287 3.23 -12.02 -3.63
CA ILE A 287 2.37 -11.32 -2.65
C ILE A 287 1.34 -10.44 -3.38
N MET A 288 1.75 -9.69 -4.42
CA MET A 288 0.84 -8.87 -5.22
C MET A 288 -0.22 -9.71 -5.93
N VAL A 289 0.16 -10.84 -6.55
CA VAL A 289 -0.78 -11.80 -7.17
C VAL A 289 -1.77 -12.34 -6.12
N GLY A 290 -1.29 -12.76 -4.95
CA GLY A 290 -2.15 -13.22 -3.86
C GLY A 290 -3.13 -12.14 -3.40
N ASN A 291 -2.67 -10.91 -3.19
CA ASN A 291 -3.54 -9.79 -2.81
C ASN A 291 -4.56 -9.45 -3.91
N GLN A 292 -4.13 -9.41 -5.18
CA GLN A 292 -5.02 -9.19 -6.32
C GLN A 292 -6.15 -10.22 -6.34
N ILE A 293 -5.81 -11.50 -6.20
CA ILE A 293 -6.80 -12.58 -6.20
C ILE A 293 -7.74 -12.45 -4.99
N ASN A 294 -7.24 -12.09 -3.82
CA ASN A 294 -8.07 -11.91 -2.62
C ASN A 294 -9.05 -10.73 -2.68
N PHE A 295 -8.77 -9.68 -3.45
CA PHE A 295 -9.54 -8.41 -3.38
C PHE A 295 -10.20 -7.95 -4.69
N LEU A 296 -9.81 -8.51 -5.85
CA LEU A 296 -10.32 -8.10 -7.17
C LEU A 296 -10.89 -9.26 -8.02
N THR A 297 -10.71 -10.53 -7.62
CA THR A 297 -11.32 -11.67 -8.33
C THR A 297 -12.84 -11.64 -8.24
N ASP A 298 -13.37 -11.26 -7.09
CA ASP A 298 -14.78 -11.42 -6.75
C ASP A 298 -15.66 -10.65 -7.74
N SER A 299 -15.26 -9.46 -8.20
CA SER A 299 -15.97 -8.71 -9.24
C SER A 299 -16.00 -9.42 -10.60
N ILE A 300 -14.93 -10.14 -10.96
CA ILE A 300 -14.86 -10.91 -12.22
C ILE A 300 -15.73 -12.17 -12.11
N VAL A 301 -15.67 -12.86 -10.97
CA VAL A 301 -16.48 -14.06 -10.67
C VAL A 301 -17.97 -13.71 -10.64
N ILE A 302 -18.37 -12.62 -9.98
CA ILE A 302 -19.76 -12.16 -9.93
C ILE A 302 -20.25 -11.77 -11.33
N ALA A 303 -19.43 -11.07 -12.13
CA ALA A 303 -19.80 -10.72 -13.51
C ALA A 303 -19.96 -11.95 -14.42
N ALA A 304 -19.05 -12.93 -14.33
CA ALA A 304 -19.01 -14.08 -15.23
C ALA A 304 -20.10 -15.12 -14.91
N PHE A 305 -20.40 -15.35 -13.62
CA PHE A 305 -21.33 -16.39 -13.18
C PHE A 305 -22.71 -15.89 -12.75
N LEU A 306 -22.88 -14.59 -12.50
CA LEU A 306 -24.14 -13.98 -12.05
C LEU A 306 -24.56 -12.84 -12.98
N SER A 307 -24.17 -11.60 -12.69
CA SER A 307 -24.44 -10.44 -13.54
C SER A 307 -23.59 -9.23 -13.15
N THR A 308 -23.41 -8.30 -14.11
CA THR A 308 -22.77 -7.01 -13.87
C THR A 308 -23.53 -6.15 -12.86
N ALA A 309 -24.87 -6.22 -12.82
CA ALA A 309 -25.68 -5.52 -11.82
C ALA A 309 -25.29 -5.89 -10.37
N LEU A 310 -25.05 -7.18 -10.10
CA LEU A 310 -24.64 -7.62 -8.76
C LEU A 310 -23.19 -7.26 -8.40
N VAL A 311 -22.34 -6.94 -9.40
CA VAL A 311 -21.02 -6.35 -9.15
C VAL A 311 -21.16 -4.98 -8.48
N THR A 312 -22.19 -4.20 -8.82
CA THR A 312 -22.48 -2.93 -8.16
C THR A 312 -22.76 -3.14 -6.68
N ALA A 313 -23.70 -4.02 -6.33
CA ALA A 313 -24.01 -4.35 -4.94
C ALA A 313 -22.78 -4.76 -4.11
N TYR A 314 -21.95 -5.65 -4.65
CA TYR A 314 -20.71 -6.09 -4.00
C TYR A 314 -19.67 -4.98 -3.91
N SER A 315 -19.47 -4.20 -4.98
CA SER A 315 -18.43 -3.18 -5.05
C SER A 315 -18.66 -2.02 -4.08
N ILE A 316 -19.91 -1.62 -3.82
CA ILE A 316 -20.26 -0.59 -2.84
C ILE A 316 -19.86 -1.04 -1.42
N ALA A 317 -20.12 -2.29 -1.05
CA ALA A 317 -19.67 -2.88 0.21
C ALA A 317 -18.14 -3.01 0.29
N ASN A 318 -17.51 -3.59 -0.75
CA ASN A 318 -16.05 -3.81 -0.81
C ASN A 318 -15.26 -2.48 -0.85
N ARG A 319 -15.85 -1.39 -1.36
CA ARG A 319 -15.23 -0.06 -1.36
C ARG A 319 -14.99 0.45 0.06
N LEU A 320 -16.00 0.39 0.93
CA LEU A 320 -15.91 0.84 2.33
C LEU A 320 -14.89 0.01 3.12
N VAL A 321 -14.90 -1.31 2.89
CA VAL A 321 -13.91 -2.24 3.43
C VAL A 321 -12.49 -1.93 2.92
N SER A 322 -12.35 -1.58 1.64
CA SER A 322 -11.05 -1.21 1.04
C SER A 322 -10.48 0.08 1.62
N TYR A 323 -11.30 1.10 1.93
CA TYR A 323 -10.83 2.31 2.61
C TYR A 323 -10.26 2.02 4.01
N LEU A 324 -10.91 1.12 4.78
CA LEU A 324 -10.40 0.68 6.07
C LEU A 324 -9.11 -0.14 5.94
N ARG A 325 -8.99 -0.97 4.89
CA ARG A 325 -7.75 -1.69 4.56
C ARG A 325 -6.60 -0.73 4.27
N GLU A 326 -6.83 0.28 3.43
CA GLU A 326 -5.83 1.25 2.98
C GLU A 326 -5.30 2.10 4.15
N LEU A 327 -6.19 2.52 5.06
CA LEU A 327 -5.82 3.19 6.32
C LEU A 327 -4.79 2.38 7.13
N VAL A 328 -5.00 1.06 7.26
CA VAL A 328 -4.11 0.18 8.03
C VAL A 328 -2.84 -0.18 7.27
N ILE A 329 -2.88 -0.28 5.94
CA ILE A 329 -1.66 -0.45 5.12
C ILE A 329 -0.73 0.75 5.31
N GLU A 330 -1.24 1.99 5.18
CA GLU A 330 -0.42 3.19 5.38
C GLU A 330 0.13 3.30 6.81
N MET A 331 -0.67 2.94 7.82
CA MET A 331 -0.19 2.94 9.22
C MET A 331 0.86 1.85 9.49
N THR A 332 0.73 0.67 8.87
CA THR A 332 1.67 -0.46 9.07
C THR A 332 2.88 -0.44 8.15
N GLY A 333 2.90 0.41 7.11
CA GLY A 333 4.01 0.53 6.16
C GLY A 333 5.34 0.94 6.81
N VAL A 334 5.29 1.69 7.92
CA VAL A 334 6.49 2.08 8.69
C VAL A 334 7.13 0.93 9.48
N LEU A 335 6.42 -0.20 9.67
CA LEU A 335 6.91 -1.33 10.46
C LEU A 335 8.04 -2.08 9.75
N MET A 336 7.98 -2.22 8.43
CA MET A 336 9.01 -2.94 7.67
C MET A 336 10.43 -2.35 7.89
N PRO A 337 10.70 -1.05 7.63
CA PRO A 337 12.03 -0.48 7.86
C PRO A 337 12.41 -0.43 9.35
N ALA A 338 11.45 -0.23 10.27
CA ALA A 338 11.72 -0.26 11.70
C ALA A 338 12.20 -1.64 12.17
N VAL A 339 11.52 -2.71 11.72
CA VAL A 339 11.90 -4.09 12.05
C VAL A 339 13.24 -4.46 11.43
N SER A 340 13.50 -4.12 10.16
CA SER A 340 14.80 -4.38 9.53
C SER A 340 15.96 -3.69 10.27
N SER A 341 15.74 -2.50 10.83
CA SER A 341 16.74 -1.81 11.66
C SER A 341 16.93 -2.45 13.04
N LEU A 342 15.90 -3.06 13.63
CA LEU A 342 15.99 -3.73 14.93
C LEU A 342 16.61 -5.13 14.81
N ASP A 343 16.30 -5.86 13.73
CA ASP A 343 16.87 -7.17 13.43
C ASP A 343 18.38 -7.09 13.14
N ALA A 344 18.82 -6.04 12.44
CA ALA A 344 20.24 -5.72 12.23
C ALA A 344 20.99 -5.36 13.53
N GLY A 345 20.28 -4.95 14.59
CA GLY A 345 20.81 -4.75 15.94
C GLY A 345 20.61 -5.97 16.87
N GLU A 346 20.20 -7.12 16.32
CA GLU A 346 19.83 -8.37 17.00
C GLU A 346 18.76 -8.26 18.12
N ASP A 347 18.06 -7.12 18.24
CA ASP A 347 17.15 -6.85 19.35
C ASP A 347 15.76 -7.45 19.12
N LYS A 348 15.72 -8.78 19.20
CA LYS A 348 14.51 -9.60 19.08
C LYS A 348 13.43 -9.17 20.07
N SER A 349 13.80 -8.68 21.26
CA SER A 349 12.84 -8.24 22.27
C SER A 349 12.02 -7.04 21.80
N LYS A 350 12.68 -6.04 21.18
CA LYS A 350 12.00 -4.87 20.60
C LYS A 350 11.18 -5.22 19.36
N VAL A 351 11.58 -6.20 18.56
CA VAL A 351 10.75 -6.69 17.44
C VAL A 351 9.44 -7.31 17.95
N GLN A 352 9.50 -8.09 19.03
CA GLN A 352 8.32 -8.67 19.68
C GLN A 352 7.40 -7.59 20.28
N GLU A 353 7.96 -6.61 21.01
CA GLU A 353 7.22 -5.48 21.57
C GLU A 353 6.54 -4.66 20.45
N LEU A 354 7.29 -4.32 19.40
CA LEU A 354 6.79 -3.57 18.24
C LEU A 354 5.66 -4.32 17.52
N HIS A 355 5.74 -5.65 17.40
CA HIS A 355 4.65 -6.46 16.83
C HIS A 355 3.38 -6.41 17.69
N ILE A 356 3.49 -6.63 19.00
CA ILE A 356 2.34 -6.56 19.93
C ILE A 356 1.71 -5.17 19.90
N LEU A 357 2.51 -4.12 19.98
CA LEU A 357 2.04 -2.74 19.97
C LEU A 357 1.41 -2.36 18.63
N SER A 358 2.02 -2.74 17.50
CA SER A 358 1.44 -2.44 16.18
C SER A 358 0.10 -3.14 15.97
N THR A 359 -0.04 -4.43 16.31
CA THR A 359 -1.36 -5.10 16.26
C THR A 359 -2.37 -4.44 17.22
N LYS A 360 -1.96 -4.11 18.45
CA LYS A 360 -2.84 -3.40 19.41
C LYS A 360 -3.38 -2.11 18.80
N TYR A 361 -2.51 -1.24 18.28
CA TYR A 361 -2.93 0.06 17.74
C TYR A 361 -3.67 -0.04 16.42
N THR A 362 -3.34 -1.01 15.55
CA THR A 362 -4.14 -1.32 14.36
C THR A 362 -5.59 -1.59 14.76
N LEU A 363 -5.81 -2.48 15.74
CA LEU A 363 -7.15 -2.84 16.16
C LEU A 363 -7.86 -1.74 16.96
N LEU A 364 -7.15 -0.94 17.76
CA LEU A 364 -7.75 0.25 18.38
C LEU A 364 -8.19 1.29 17.34
N LEU A 365 -7.45 1.46 16.25
CA LEU A 365 -7.84 2.39 15.18
C LEU A 365 -8.97 1.84 14.31
N SER A 366 -8.93 0.55 13.98
CA SER A 366 -9.80 -0.03 12.94
C SER A 366 -11.11 -0.62 13.45
N LEU A 367 -11.14 -1.16 14.69
CA LEU A 367 -12.35 -1.83 15.21
C LEU A 367 -13.55 -0.89 15.42
N PRO A 368 -13.42 0.39 15.83
CA PRO A 368 -14.57 1.29 15.92
C PRO A 368 -15.26 1.48 14.56
N LEU A 369 -14.50 1.68 13.48
CA LEU A 369 -15.06 1.82 12.14
C LEU A 369 -15.66 0.50 11.62
N ALA A 370 -15.02 -0.64 11.92
CA ALA A 370 -15.59 -1.95 11.62
C ALA A 370 -16.91 -2.19 12.39
N ALA A 371 -17.03 -1.74 13.63
CA ALA A 371 -18.29 -1.81 14.38
C ALA A 371 -19.40 -0.97 13.72
N VAL A 372 -19.09 0.23 13.22
CA VAL A 372 -20.04 1.03 12.41
C VAL A 372 -20.48 0.28 11.17
N PHE A 373 -19.55 -0.30 10.39
CA PHE A 373 -19.88 -1.05 9.17
C PHE A 373 -20.74 -2.30 9.46
N PHE A 374 -20.51 -2.97 10.59
CA PHE A 374 -21.28 -4.16 10.97
C PHE A 374 -22.67 -3.82 11.52
N ILE A 375 -22.77 -2.80 12.37
CA ILE A 375 -24.01 -2.46 13.09
C ILE A 375 -24.93 -1.56 12.26
N LEU A 376 -24.35 -0.55 11.59
CA LEU A 376 -25.07 0.52 10.88
C LEU A 376 -24.78 0.57 9.38
N GLY A 377 -24.22 -0.51 8.80
CA GLY A 377 -23.77 -0.53 7.41
C GLY A 377 -24.87 -0.34 6.37
N ASP A 378 -26.05 -0.92 6.60
CA ASP A 378 -27.27 -0.73 5.80
C ASP A 378 -27.79 0.70 5.90
N VAL A 379 -27.97 1.19 7.12
CA VAL A 379 -28.34 2.56 7.50
C VAL A 379 -27.42 3.61 6.84
N PHE A 380 -26.13 3.30 6.76
CA PHE A 380 -25.13 4.15 6.13
C PHE A 380 -25.23 4.14 4.62
N ILE A 381 -25.31 2.96 4.00
CA ILE A 381 -25.41 2.81 2.54
C ILE A 381 -26.70 3.46 2.02
N GLU A 382 -27.83 3.30 2.72
CA GLU A 382 -29.10 3.98 2.42
C GLU A 382 -28.92 5.50 2.29
N ARG A 383 -28.20 6.12 3.23
CA ARG A 383 -27.97 7.58 3.29
C ARG A 383 -26.88 8.04 2.33
N TRP A 384 -25.87 7.21 2.08
CA TRP A 384 -24.73 7.52 1.22
C TRP A 384 -25.10 7.41 -0.26
N MET A 385 -25.83 6.35 -0.64
CA MET A 385 -26.29 6.10 -2.00
C MET A 385 -27.60 6.79 -2.34
N GLY A 386 -28.43 7.07 -1.32
CA GLY A 386 -29.73 7.71 -1.45
C GLY A 386 -30.85 6.74 -1.85
N SER A 387 -32.09 7.21 -1.76
CA SER A 387 -33.30 6.39 -1.94
C SER A 387 -33.54 5.86 -3.36
N ARG A 388 -32.67 6.18 -4.32
CA ARG A 388 -32.70 5.64 -5.70
C ARG A 388 -31.84 4.38 -5.86
N TYR A 389 -31.16 3.94 -4.80
CA TYR A 389 -30.28 2.78 -4.84
C TYR A 389 -31.00 1.52 -4.34
N ASP A 390 -31.62 0.81 -5.28
CA ASP A 390 -32.48 -0.35 -5.00
C ASP A 390 -31.74 -1.51 -4.31
N MET A 391 -30.42 -1.62 -4.51
CA MET A 391 -29.58 -2.68 -3.92
C MET A 391 -29.10 -2.39 -2.48
N THR A 392 -29.59 -1.33 -1.83
CA THR A 392 -29.18 -0.89 -0.47
C THR A 392 -29.13 -2.04 0.54
N ALA A 393 -30.19 -2.84 0.63
CA ALA A 393 -30.27 -3.95 1.59
C ALA A 393 -29.22 -5.05 1.31
N MET A 394 -28.98 -5.36 0.04
CA MET A 394 -28.00 -6.36 -0.38
C MET A 394 -26.57 -5.89 -0.10
N SER A 395 -26.23 -4.64 -0.45
CA SER A 395 -24.93 -4.05 -0.11
C SER A 395 -24.73 -3.92 1.40
N GLY A 396 -25.77 -3.60 2.17
CA GLY A 396 -25.73 -3.61 3.63
C GLY A 396 -25.37 -4.98 4.20
N LEU A 397 -26.00 -6.05 3.69
CA LEU A 397 -25.69 -7.43 4.09
C LEU A 397 -24.27 -7.84 3.69
N LEU A 398 -23.85 -7.54 2.46
CA LEU A 398 -22.50 -7.82 1.97
C LEU A 398 -21.44 -7.06 2.77
N LEU A 399 -21.71 -5.81 3.17
CA LEU A 399 -20.81 -5.03 4.03
C LEU A 399 -20.63 -5.71 5.38
N LYS A 400 -21.70 -6.24 6.00
CA LYS A 400 -21.61 -6.98 7.27
C LYS A 400 -20.73 -8.23 7.14
N VAL A 401 -20.90 -9.02 6.05
CA VAL A 401 -20.07 -10.21 5.78
C VAL A 401 -18.60 -9.84 5.51
N LEU A 402 -18.34 -8.87 4.62
CA LEU A 402 -16.99 -8.41 4.31
C LEU A 402 -16.32 -7.69 5.48
N THR A 403 -17.08 -7.16 6.44
CA THR A 403 -16.54 -6.60 7.69
C THR A 403 -15.93 -7.68 8.58
N VAL A 404 -16.49 -8.89 8.61
CA VAL A 404 -15.84 -10.04 9.29
C VAL A 404 -14.54 -10.43 8.59
N ALA A 405 -14.55 -10.44 7.25
CA ALA A 405 -13.36 -10.72 6.44
C ALA A 405 -12.23 -9.72 6.73
N ILE A 406 -12.54 -8.41 6.73
CA ILE A 406 -11.51 -7.39 6.94
C ILE A 406 -11.02 -7.37 8.38
N ILE A 407 -11.85 -7.60 9.41
CA ILE A 407 -11.35 -7.73 10.79
C ILE A 407 -10.27 -8.81 10.88
N ALA A 408 -10.48 -9.97 10.26
CA ALA A 408 -9.46 -11.03 10.20
C ALA A 408 -8.17 -10.55 9.49
N HIS A 409 -8.31 -9.91 8.33
CA HIS A 409 -7.17 -9.34 7.60
C HIS A 409 -6.38 -8.29 8.40
N LEU A 410 -7.05 -7.38 9.11
CA LEU A 410 -6.44 -6.28 9.88
C LEU A 410 -5.62 -6.81 11.06
N VAL A 411 -5.99 -7.95 11.66
CA VAL A 411 -5.17 -8.67 12.65
C VAL A 411 -3.89 -9.22 12.01
N ALA A 412 -3.97 -9.68 10.76
CA ALA A 412 -2.86 -10.29 10.03
C ALA A 412 -1.87 -9.27 9.44
N THR A 413 -2.33 -8.08 9.01
CA THR A 413 -1.52 -7.07 8.29
C THR A 413 -0.21 -6.70 9.03
N PRO A 414 -0.20 -6.35 10.34
CA PRO A 414 1.03 -6.01 11.05
C PRO A 414 2.04 -7.16 11.07
N THR A 415 1.53 -8.40 11.20
CA THR A 415 2.36 -9.61 11.16
C THR A 415 3.02 -9.79 9.79
N GLY A 416 2.30 -9.51 8.70
CA GLY A 416 2.86 -9.49 7.35
C GLY A 416 3.99 -8.47 7.17
N SER A 417 3.80 -7.25 7.67
CA SER A 417 4.82 -6.19 7.64
C SER A 417 6.06 -6.54 8.47
N VAL A 418 5.89 -7.10 9.67
CA VAL A 418 7.01 -7.55 10.52
C VAL A 418 7.76 -8.72 9.87
N LEU A 419 7.06 -9.75 9.37
CA LEU A 419 7.70 -10.87 8.66
C LEU A 419 8.47 -10.41 7.41
N THR A 420 7.96 -9.41 6.69
CA THR A 420 8.64 -8.81 5.54
C THR A 420 9.89 -8.05 5.97
N GLY A 421 9.82 -7.29 7.07
CA GLY A 421 10.98 -6.62 7.68
C GLY A 421 12.09 -7.56 8.15
N LEU A 422 11.72 -8.78 8.61
CA LEU A 422 12.64 -9.89 8.94
C LEU A 422 13.10 -10.70 7.71
N GLY A 423 12.86 -10.21 6.49
CA GLY A 423 13.23 -10.89 5.25
C GLY A 423 12.45 -12.18 4.96
N LYS A 424 11.38 -12.50 5.70
CA LYS A 424 10.57 -13.72 5.55
C LYS A 424 9.41 -13.56 4.55
N HIS A 425 9.57 -12.70 3.55
CA HIS A 425 8.57 -12.43 2.50
C HIS A 425 8.10 -13.70 1.76
N GLN A 426 8.94 -14.74 1.65
CA GLN A 426 8.58 -16.05 1.07
C GLN A 426 7.48 -16.78 1.84
N VAL A 427 7.36 -16.52 3.15
CA VAL A 427 6.29 -17.06 3.99
C VAL A 427 4.99 -16.31 3.68
N VAL A 428 5.04 -14.97 3.70
CA VAL A 428 3.90 -14.10 3.36
C VAL A 428 3.35 -14.42 1.97
N ALA A 429 4.23 -14.60 0.97
CA ALA A 429 3.86 -14.97 -0.40
C ALA A 429 3.08 -16.28 -0.47
N ARG A 430 3.59 -17.37 0.13
CA ARG A 430 2.94 -18.68 0.10
C ARG A 430 1.54 -18.65 0.71
N PHE A 431 1.38 -18.03 1.88
CA PHE A 431 0.07 -17.94 2.53
C PHE A 431 -0.88 -17.00 1.80
N SER A 432 -0.40 -15.90 1.20
CA SER A 432 -1.24 -15.00 0.38
C SER A 432 -1.83 -15.74 -0.83
N ILE A 433 -1.01 -16.57 -1.50
CA ILE A 433 -1.46 -17.43 -2.61
C ILE A 433 -2.39 -18.55 -2.14
N MET A 434 -2.08 -19.23 -1.04
CA MET A 434 -2.95 -20.28 -0.50
C MET A 434 -4.32 -19.72 -0.09
N GLN A 435 -4.37 -18.58 0.61
CA GLN A 435 -5.61 -17.90 0.98
C GLN A 435 -6.40 -17.48 -0.27
N ALA A 436 -5.72 -16.91 -1.27
CA ALA A 436 -6.31 -16.53 -2.56
C ALA A 436 -6.98 -17.72 -3.28
N LEU A 437 -6.29 -18.87 -3.34
CA LEU A 437 -6.82 -20.09 -3.94
C LEU A 437 -7.99 -20.66 -3.12
N THR A 438 -7.92 -20.61 -1.78
CA THR A 438 -9.04 -21.00 -0.91
C THR A 438 -10.24 -20.07 -1.09
N ASN A 439 -10.05 -18.75 -1.21
CA ASN A 439 -11.12 -17.80 -1.50
C ASN A 439 -11.82 -18.18 -2.81
N LEU A 440 -11.07 -18.24 -3.91
CA LEU A 440 -11.61 -18.56 -5.23
C LEU A 440 -12.34 -19.92 -5.24
N LEU A 441 -11.76 -20.95 -4.62
CA LEU A 441 -12.36 -22.27 -4.52
C LEU A 441 -13.69 -22.24 -3.75
N LEU A 442 -13.73 -21.60 -2.58
CA LEU A 442 -14.96 -21.47 -1.78
C LEU A 442 -16.03 -20.66 -2.51
N SER A 443 -15.66 -19.54 -3.14
CA SER A 443 -16.58 -18.71 -3.93
C SER A 443 -17.21 -19.47 -5.10
N LEU A 444 -16.43 -20.28 -5.84
CA LEU A 444 -16.94 -21.14 -6.90
C LEU A 444 -17.82 -22.29 -6.38
N ILE A 445 -17.47 -22.89 -5.23
CA ILE A 445 -18.29 -23.88 -4.54
C ILE A 445 -19.65 -23.27 -4.15
N PHE A 446 -19.65 -22.11 -3.48
CA PHE A 446 -20.90 -21.46 -3.06
C PHE A 446 -21.77 -21.02 -4.25
N ILE A 447 -21.19 -20.52 -5.34
CA ILE A 447 -21.93 -20.24 -6.58
C ILE A 447 -22.61 -21.50 -7.13
N LYS A 448 -21.91 -22.65 -7.12
CA LYS A 448 -22.43 -23.92 -7.66
C LYS A 448 -23.55 -24.52 -6.79
N PHE A 449 -23.41 -24.48 -5.47
CA PHE A 449 -24.34 -25.16 -4.56
C PHE A 449 -25.51 -24.28 -4.07
N LEU A 450 -25.35 -22.96 -4.00
CA LEU A 450 -26.43 -22.07 -3.55
C LEU A 450 -27.44 -21.81 -4.67
N LYS A 451 -28.72 -21.76 -4.29
CA LYS A 451 -29.86 -21.47 -5.19
C LYS A 451 -30.26 -20.00 -5.06
N GLY A 452 -30.58 -19.38 -6.20
CA GLY A 452 -30.92 -17.96 -6.31
C GLY A 452 -29.69 -17.06 -6.50
N PRO A 453 -29.78 -15.97 -7.28
CA PRO A 453 -28.64 -15.10 -7.58
C PRO A 453 -28.12 -14.38 -6.34
N GLU A 454 -29.01 -13.96 -5.43
CA GLU A 454 -28.68 -13.28 -4.17
C GLU A 454 -27.88 -14.18 -3.22
N SER A 455 -28.37 -15.41 -2.98
CA SER A 455 -27.67 -16.40 -2.16
C SER A 455 -26.27 -16.69 -2.69
N ARG A 456 -26.11 -16.80 -4.02
CA ARG A 456 -24.80 -17.01 -4.66
C ARG A 456 -23.86 -15.81 -4.47
N LEU A 457 -24.38 -14.58 -4.54
CA LEU A 457 -23.61 -13.37 -4.29
C LEU A 457 -23.11 -13.28 -2.84
N ILE A 458 -23.99 -13.58 -1.87
CA ILE A 458 -23.62 -13.72 -0.46
C ILE A 458 -22.58 -14.84 -0.29
N GLY A 459 -22.74 -15.94 -1.05
CA GLY A 459 -21.78 -17.03 -1.15
C GLY A 459 -20.36 -16.60 -1.53
N VAL A 460 -20.21 -15.69 -2.51
CA VAL A 460 -18.88 -15.13 -2.86
C VAL A 460 -18.28 -14.38 -1.68
N ALA A 461 -19.04 -13.47 -1.05
CA ALA A 461 -18.56 -12.74 0.13
C ALA A 461 -18.23 -13.66 1.33
N LEU A 462 -18.96 -14.77 1.49
CA LEU A 462 -18.66 -15.81 2.47
C LEU A 462 -17.39 -16.59 2.13
N GLY A 463 -17.07 -16.80 0.85
CA GLY A 463 -15.78 -17.34 0.41
C GLY A 463 -14.61 -16.44 0.81
N THR A 464 -14.75 -15.12 0.59
CA THR A 464 -13.78 -14.11 1.03
C THR A 464 -13.63 -14.11 2.55
N ALA A 465 -14.74 -14.10 3.30
CA ALA A 465 -14.74 -14.08 4.76
C ALA A 465 -14.17 -15.37 5.37
N ALA A 466 -14.61 -16.54 4.91
CA ALA A 466 -14.15 -17.83 5.42
C ALA A 466 -12.65 -18.02 5.15
N SER A 467 -12.16 -17.71 3.95
CA SER A 467 -10.73 -17.82 3.63
C SER A 467 -9.88 -16.90 4.52
N MET A 468 -10.24 -15.62 4.68
CA MET A 468 -9.51 -14.70 5.57
C MET A 468 -9.55 -15.13 7.04
N VAL A 469 -10.70 -15.60 7.54
CA VAL A 469 -10.85 -16.07 8.92
C VAL A 469 -10.04 -17.34 9.17
N ILE A 470 -10.14 -18.36 8.30
CA ILE A 470 -9.38 -19.61 8.38
C ILE A 470 -7.87 -19.30 8.40
N PHE A 471 -7.38 -18.52 7.45
CA PHE A 471 -5.96 -18.20 7.37
C PHE A 471 -5.50 -17.36 8.58
N THR A 472 -6.32 -16.45 9.09
CA THR A 472 -5.99 -15.71 10.31
C THR A 472 -5.94 -16.62 11.54
N LEU A 473 -6.90 -17.53 11.71
CA LEU A 473 -6.93 -18.45 12.86
C LEU A 473 -5.79 -19.48 12.86
N PHE A 474 -5.37 -19.98 11.69
CA PHE A 474 -4.32 -21.00 11.60
C PHE A 474 -2.91 -20.44 11.33
N ALA A 475 -2.75 -19.46 10.44
CA ALA A 475 -1.42 -18.95 10.10
C ALA A 475 -0.83 -18.05 11.20
N LEU A 476 -1.65 -17.19 11.82
CA LEU A 476 -1.18 -16.23 12.82
C LEU A 476 -0.52 -16.91 14.03
N PRO A 477 -1.09 -17.97 14.67
CA PRO A 477 -0.42 -18.66 15.76
C PRO A 477 0.88 -19.36 15.34
N ILE A 478 0.92 -19.92 14.12
CA ILE A 478 2.14 -20.54 13.56
C ILE A 478 3.22 -19.48 13.42
N TYR A 479 2.91 -18.31 12.87
CA TYR A 479 3.88 -17.22 12.68
C TYR A 479 4.46 -16.70 13.99
N ILE A 480 3.58 -16.39 14.94
CA ILE A 480 3.90 -15.84 16.24
C ILE A 480 4.83 -16.78 17.01
N ARG A 481 4.59 -18.09 16.94
CA ARG A 481 5.43 -19.11 17.60
C ARG A 481 6.73 -19.39 16.85
N GLN A 482 6.67 -19.62 15.53
CA GLN A 482 7.81 -20.10 14.75
C GLN A 482 8.84 -19.01 14.42
N TYR A 483 8.38 -17.83 14.03
CA TYR A 483 9.27 -16.76 13.53
C TYR A 483 9.48 -15.66 14.57
N LEU A 484 8.43 -15.25 15.28
CA LEU A 484 8.52 -14.17 16.26
C LEU A 484 8.88 -14.68 17.67
N LYS A 485 8.68 -15.98 17.95
CA LYS A 485 8.91 -16.62 19.26
C LYS A 485 8.18 -15.94 20.43
N VAL A 486 7.02 -15.33 20.15
CA VAL A 486 6.19 -14.66 21.17
C VAL A 486 5.24 -15.70 21.80
N PRO A 487 5.06 -15.71 23.13
CA PRO A 487 4.04 -16.55 23.75
C PRO A 487 2.64 -16.09 23.33
N LEU A 488 1.84 -17.02 22.80
CA LEU A 488 0.56 -16.71 22.15
C LEU A 488 -0.46 -16.08 23.11
N ALA A 489 -0.52 -16.49 24.39
CA ALA A 489 -1.52 -15.97 25.33
C ALA A 489 -1.29 -14.48 25.69
N PRO A 490 -0.06 -14.02 26.05
CA PRO A 490 0.24 -12.60 26.15
C PRO A 490 -0.06 -11.80 24.88
N TYR A 491 0.28 -12.33 23.70
CA TYR A 491 -0.07 -11.69 22.42
C TYR A 491 -1.58 -11.50 22.28
N LEU A 492 -2.38 -12.57 22.36
CA LEU A 492 -3.83 -12.50 22.20
C LEU A 492 -4.47 -11.57 23.24
N ARG A 493 -4.01 -11.60 24.49
CA ARG A 493 -4.53 -10.75 25.57
C ARG A 493 -4.23 -9.27 25.33
N GLN A 494 -3.00 -8.91 25.00
CA GLN A 494 -2.56 -7.51 24.90
C GLN A 494 -2.90 -6.87 23.55
N SER A 495 -2.80 -7.62 22.46
CA SER A 495 -2.99 -7.09 21.11
C SER A 495 -4.42 -7.22 20.58
N MET A 496 -5.18 -8.27 20.96
CA MET A 496 -6.51 -8.53 20.38
C MET A 496 -7.66 -8.37 21.39
N LEU A 497 -7.57 -9.01 22.55
CA LEU A 497 -8.65 -8.99 23.54
C LEU A 497 -8.87 -7.59 24.12
N LEU A 498 -7.79 -6.87 24.45
CA LEU A 498 -7.86 -5.52 25.01
C LEU A 498 -8.58 -4.53 24.05
N PRO A 499 -8.22 -4.41 22.75
CA PRO A 499 -8.97 -3.57 21.81
C PRO A 499 -10.45 -3.93 21.63
N VAL A 500 -10.82 -5.21 21.79
CA VAL A 500 -12.23 -5.66 21.74
C VAL A 500 -12.98 -5.27 23.01
N LEU A 501 -12.39 -5.47 24.19
CA LEU A 501 -13.00 -5.13 25.49
C LEU A 501 -13.19 -3.61 25.71
N ILE A 502 -12.54 -2.77 24.90
CA ILE A 502 -12.67 -1.31 24.91
C ILE A 502 -13.89 -0.83 24.08
N GLN A 503 -14.44 -1.66 23.19
CA GLN A 503 -15.57 -1.31 22.32
C GLN A 503 -16.97 -1.16 23.00
N PRO A 504 -17.34 -1.86 24.10
CA PRO A 504 -18.72 -1.83 24.59
C PRO A 504 -19.26 -0.43 24.93
N PRO A 505 -18.51 0.49 25.58
CA PRO A 505 -18.99 1.86 25.82
C PRO A 505 -19.20 2.68 24.53
N TYR A 506 -18.36 2.44 23.52
CA TYR A 506 -18.50 3.04 22.18
C TYR A 506 -19.80 2.56 21.51
N ILE A 507 -19.98 1.24 21.45
CA ILE A 507 -21.15 0.60 20.82
C ILE A 507 -22.44 0.96 21.58
N ALA A 508 -22.42 0.97 22.91
CA ALA A 508 -23.59 1.31 23.72
C ALA A 508 -24.04 2.75 23.49
N LEU A 509 -23.12 3.73 23.46
CA LEU A 509 -23.47 5.12 23.16
C LEU A 509 -23.90 5.29 21.69
N LEU A 510 -23.26 4.60 20.74
CA LEU A 510 -23.67 4.62 19.33
C LEU A 510 -25.11 4.10 19.14
N LEU A 511 -25.44 2.97 19.77
CA LEU A 511 -26.81 2.41 19.74
C LEU A 511 -27.81 3.29 20.49
N LEU A 512 -27.44 3.87 21.64
CA LEU A 512 -28.31 4.79 22.38
C LEU A 512 -28.64 6.05 21.55
N LEU A 513 -27.62 6.69 20.96
CA LEU A 513 -27.82 7.84 20.07
C LEU A 513 -28.69 7.44 18.88
N ARG A 514 -28.48 6.24 18.30
CA ARG A 514 -29.28 5.71 17.21
C ARG A 514 -30.75 5.41 17.58
N HIS A 515 -31.04 5.10 18.83
CA HIS A 515 -32.41 4.94 19.33
C HIS A 515 -33.10 6.28 19.64
N LEU A 516 -32.33 7.29 20.05
CA LEU A 516 -32.84 8.62 20.41
C LEU A 516 -32.98 9.57 19.21
N ALA A 517 -32.15 9.41 18.17
CA ALA A 517 -32.14 10.23 16.98
C ALA A 517 -32.64 9.47 15.75
N PHE A 518 -33.47 10.14 14.95
CA PHE A 518 -33.71 9.77 13.56
C PHE A 518 -32.79 10.62 12.66
N PRO A 519 -31.56 10.19 12.32
CA PRO A 519 -30.70 10.98 11.45
C PRO A 519 -31.26 11.01 10.03
N SER A 520 -31.83 12.16 9.67
CA SER A 520 -32.28 12.49 8.31
C SER A 520 -31.14 12.91 7.38
N SER A 521 -29.90 13.02 7.87
CA SER A 521 -28.73 13.43 7.09
C SER A 521 -27.45 12.67 7.44
N LEU A 522 -26.52 12.60 6.48
CA LEU A 522 -25.17 12.07 6.70
C LEU A 522 -24.40 12.84 7.78
N TRP A 523 -24.62 14.15 7.92
CA TRP A 523 -23.96 14.98 8.93
C TRP A 523 -24.33 14.55 10.36
N MET A 524 -25.60 14.23 10.60
CA MET A 524 -26.03 13.69 11.91
C MET A 524 -25.42 12.30 12.15
N PHE A 525 -25.40 11.43 11.13
CA PHE A 525 -24.76 10.12 11.24
C PHE A 525 -23.27 10.20 11.60
N PHE A 526 -22.50 11.10 10.97
CA PHE A 526 -21.11 11.34 11.37
C PHE A 526 -21.00 11.99 12.74
N GLY A 527 -21.96 12.85 13.14
CA GLY A 527 -22.06 13.39 14.50
C GLY A 527 -22.24 12.31 15.57
N GLU A 528 -23.10 11.31 15.32
CA GLU A 528 -23.30 10.14 16.20
C GLU A 528 -22.00 9.34 16.39
N ILE A 529 -21.23 9.15 15.30
CA ILE A 529 -19.91 8.49 15.34
C ILE A 529 -18.90 9.32 16.13
N VAL A 530 -18.79 10.63 15.88
CA VAL A 530 -17.85 11.51 16.59
C VAL A 530 -18.17 11.60 18.08
N LEU A 531 -19.46 11.66 18.45
CA LEU A 531 -19.89 11.70 19.84
C LEU A 531 -19.66 10.37 20.56
N SER A 532 -19.94 9.24 19.89
CA SER A 532 -19.65 7.91 20.45
C SER A 532 -18.15 7.65 20.62
N LEU A 533 -17.27 8.26 19.81
CA LEU A 533 -15.81 8.18 19.98
C LEU A 533 -15.28 8.84 21.27
N ILE A 534 -16.08 9.63 22.02
CA ILE A 534 -15.65 10.23 23.29
C ILE A 534 -15.39 9.16 24.38
N PRO A 535 -16.37 8.31 24.79
CA PRO A 535 -16.09 7.21 25.73
C PRO A 535 -15.07 6.22 25.17
N TYR A 536 -14.98 6.06 23.84
CA TYR A 536 -13.91 5.27 23.22
C TYR A 536 -12.53 5.84 23.55
N GLY A 537 -12.30 7.13 23.29
CA GLY A 537 -11.04 7.81 23.58
C GLY A 537 -10.67 7.78 25.07
N ILE A 538 -11.66 7.91 25.97
CA ILE A 538 -11.46 7.77 27.42
C ILE A 538 -10.97 6.36 27.76
N MET A 539 -11.58 5.31 27.20
CA MET A 539 -11.17 3.92 27.46
C MET A 539 -9.82 3.56 26.81
N VAL A 540 -9.52 4.11 25.62
CA VAL A 540 -8.20 3.98 24.99
C VAL A 540 -7.11 4.62 25.87
N PHE A 541 -7.33 5.84 26.35
CA PHE A 541 -6.36 6.53 27.21
C PHE A 541 -6.27 5.89 28.60
N GLY A 542 -7.41 5.50 29.19
CA GLY A 542 -7.54 4.98 30.55
C GLY A 542 -7.16 3.51 30.72
N VAL A 543 -7.31 2.68 29.67
CA VAL A 543 -7.08 1.23 29.71
C VAL A 543 -6.18 0.74 28.56
N GLY A 544 -6.39 1.22 27.33
CA GLY A 544 -5.65 0.75 26.13
C GLY A 544 -4.16 1.16 26.07
N MET A 545 -3.83 2.33 26.60
CA MET A 545 -2.47 2.86 26.69
C MET A 545 -1.83 2.50 28.04
N GLY A 546 -0.60 1.99 28.03
CA GLY A 546 0.26 1.85 29.20
C GLY A 546 0.88 3.18 29.65
N GLN A 547 1.51 3.20 30.83
CA GLN A 547 1.98 4.44 31.47
C GLN A 547 3.03 5.21 30.63
N ARG A 548 3.96 4.50 29.97
CA ARG A 548 4.93 5.10 29.04
C ARG A 548 4.24 5.78 27.85
N GLU A 549 3.23 5.12 27.29
CA GLU A 549 2.48 5.56 26.12
C GLU A 549 1.65 6.80 26.44
N ARG A 550 0.90 6.80 27.56
CA ARG A 550 0.18 7.99 28.07
C ARG A 550 1.12 9.17 28.31
N THR A 551 2.30 8.92 28.88
CA THR A 551 3.29 9.97 29.14
C THR A 551 3.84 10.57 27.85
N ALA A 552 4.10 9.75 26.82
CA ALA A 552 4.50 10.23 25.50
C ALA A 552 3.38 11.04 24.81
N PHE A 553 2.13 10.56 24.87
CA PHE A 553 0.96 11.24 24.31
C PHE A 553 0.72 12.62 24.97
N LEU A 554 0.75 12.70 26.31
CA LEU A 554 0.63 13.97 27.04
C LEU A 554 1.78 14.94 26.74
N ARG A 555 3.01 14.45 26.50
CA ARG A 555 4.15 15.28 26.07
C ARG A 555 4.03 15.79 24.63
N LEU A 556 3.29 15.10 23.77
CA LEU A 556 2.98 15.59 22.43
C LEU A 556 1.90 16.69 22.49
N LEU A 557 0.84 16.47 23.27
CA LEU A 557 -0.22 17.47 23.49
C LEU A 557 0.29 18.76 24.15
N SER A 558 1.20 18.66 25.12
CA SER A 558 1.78 19.85 25.74
C SER A 558 2.69 20.65 24.80
N LYS A 559 3.28 20.00 23.80
CA LYS A 559 4.06 20.65 22.73
C LYS A 559 3.18 21.26 21.62
N SER A 560 1.97 20.76 21.41
CA SER A 560 1.01 21.35 20.45
C SER A 560 0.15 22.47 21.03
N GLY A 561 0.49 22.98 22.23
CA GLY A 561 -0.16 24.14 22.85
C GLY A 561 -1.42 23.84 23.66
N LEU A 562 -1.94 22.61 23.63
CA LEU A 562 -3.12 22.20 24.39
C LEU A 562 -2.75 21.86 25.85
N LYS A 563 -2.57 22.90 26.66
CA LYS A 563 -2.44 22.77 28.13
C LYS A 563 -3.77 22.35 28.76
N PHE A 564 -3.99 21.04 28.92
CA PHE A 564 -4.95 20.55 29.90
C PHE A 564 -4.38 20.78 31.30
N SER A 565 -4.95 21.74 32.03
CA SER A 565 -4.63 21.95 33.44
C SER A 565 -5.07 20.73 34.25
N LYS A 566 -4.12 20.04 34.88
CA LYS A 566 -4.45 19.20 36.04
C LYS A 566 -5.02 20.10 37.13
N GLN A 567 -6.30 19.96 37.44
CA GLN A 567 -6.75 20.16 38.82
C GLN A 567 -6.64 18.82 39.56
N SER A 568 -6.46 18.95 40.87
CA SER A 568 -5.99 17.94 41.84
C SER A 568 -6.77 16.63 41.84
#